data_AF-A0A528TNE6-F1
#
_entry.id   AF-A0A528TNE6-F1
#
_cell.length_a   1.000
_cell.length_b   1.000
_cell.length_c   1.000
_cell.angle_alpha   90.00
_cell.angle_beta   90.00
_cell.angle_gamma   90.00
#
_symmetry.space_group_name_H-M   'P 1'
#
loop_
_entity.id
_entity.type
_entity.pdbx_description
1 polymer ?
#
loop_
_entity_poly.entity_id
_entity_poly.type
_entity_poly.pdbx_seq_one_letter_code
_entity_poly.pdbx_strand_id
1 'polypeptide(L)'
;AAIVHLHARNPVDGRPDQSIEAFAPFLQVIKQRSNCVVNITTGGAATMSVEERVRPAKVFAPEIASLNMGSMNFALFPMLERFKTFEHEWERPYLESSRDRIFRNTFGDIEHILRTCADNGTRFEIECYDISHLYTLAHFVERGLVKA
;
A
#
# COMPACT_ATOMS: atom_id res chain seq x y z
N ALA A 1 -8.27 -16.40 -8.58
CA ALA A 1 -8.17 -15.80 -7.22
C ALA A 1 -9.44 -14.98 -6.98
N ALA A 2 -10.02 -15.04 -5.78
CA ALA A 2 -11.25 -14.31 -5.45
C ALA A 2 -11.02 -12.81 -5.19
N ILE A 3 -9.82 -12.46 -4.69
CA ILE A 3 -9.36 -11.09 -4.43
C ILE A 3 -8.05 -10.91 -5.19
N VAL A 4 -7.83 -9.72 -5.76
CA VAL A 4 -6.54 -9.32 -6.35
C VAL A 4 -6.02 -8.07 -5.65
N HIS A 5 -4.86 -8.19 -5.01
CA HIS A 5 -4.13 -7.07 -4.39
C HIS A 5 -3.26 -6.38 -5.44
N LEU A 6 -3.39 -5.06 -5.59
CA LEU A 6 -2.88 -4.32 -6.73
C LEU A 6 -1.99 -3.15 -6.33
N HIS A 7 -0.87 -3.04 -7.05
CA HIS A 7 0.03 -1.89 -7.11
C HIS A 7 0.15 -1.45 -8.57
N ALA A 8 0.37 -0.16 -8.80
CA ALA A 8 0.77 0.34 -10.11
C ALA A 8 2.29 0.56 -10.19
N ARG A 9 2.78 0.58 -11.41
CA ARG A 9 4.18 0.82 -11.75
C ARG A 9 4.24 1.75 -12.95
N ASN A 10 5.32 2.51 -13.05
CA ASN A 10 5.61 3.27 -14.24
C ASN A 10 5.77 2.30 -15.43
N PRO A 11 5.07 2.52 -16.56
CA PRO A 11 5.09 1.59 -17.69
C PRO A 11 6.41 1.59 -18.47
N VAL A 12 7.29 2.57 -18.26
CA VAL A 12 8.56 2.70 -18.98
C VAL A 12 9.69 1.97 -18.25
N ASP A 13 9.81 2.14 -16.93
CA ASP A 13 10.96 1.63 -16.16
C ASP A 13 10.57 0.80 -14.93
N GLY A 14 9.27 0.52 -14.74
CA GLY A 14 8.77 -0.36 -13.69
C GLY A 14 8.85 0.20 -12.27
N ARG A 15 9.29 1.44 -12.06
CA ARG A 15 9.36 2.03 -10.69
C ARG A 15 7.97 2.09 -10.05
N PRO A 16 7.85 1.93 -8.72
CA PRO A 16 6.56 2.06 -8.05
C PRO A 16 5.90 3.40 -8.34
N ASP A 17 4.61 3.37 -8.68
CA ASP A 17 3.83 4.56 -9.04
C ASP A 17 2.49 4.49 -8.33
N GLN A 18 2.14 5.55 -7.61
CA GLN A 18 0.90 5.63 -6.83
C GLN A 18 -0.05 6.72 -7.36
N SER A 19 0.20 7.21 -8.57
CA SER A 19 -0.67 8.16 -9.25
C SER A 19 -2.00 7.50 -9.65
N ILE A 20 -3.06 8.29 -9.75
CA ILE A 20 -4.38 7.81 -10.16
C ILE A 20 -4.32 7.27 -11.60
N GLU A 21 -3.53 7.95 -12.43
CA GLU A 21 -3.30 7.68 -13.84
C GLU A 21 -2.64 6.33 -14.06
N ALA A 22 -1.75 5.90 -13.16
CA ALA A 22 -1.11 4.59 -13.23
C ALA A 22 -2.07 3.43 -12.90
N PHE A 23 -3.08 3.67 -12.05
CA PHE A 23 -4.07 2.65 -11.67
C PHE A 23 -5.24 2.52 -12.66
N ALA A 24 -5.70 3.64 -13.23
CA ALA A 24 -6.92 3.68 -14.03
C ALA A 24 -7.00 2.62 -15.16
N PRO A 25 -5.94 2.41 -15.99
CA PRO A 25 -6.04 1.53 -17.15
C PRO A 25 -6.34 0.07 -16.79
N PHE A 26 -5.68 -0.47 -15.76
CA PHE A 26 -5.87 -1.88 -15.41
C PHE A 26 -7.10 -2.10 -14.53
N LEU A 27 -7.49 -1.14 -13.67
CA LEU A 27 -8.70 -1.28 -12.86
C LEU A 27 -9.97 -1.37 -13.72
N GLN A 28 -10.05 -0.57 -14.78
CA GLN A 28 -11.15 -0.62 -15.73
C GLN A 28 -11.24 -1.99 -16.43
N VAL A 29 -10.10 -2.51 -16.88
CA VAL A 29 -10.05 -3.80 -17.60
C VAL A 29 -10.38 -4.97 -16.68
N ILE A 30 -9.85 -4.98 -15.45
CA ILE A 30 -10.12 -6.05 -14.47
C ILE A 30 -11.62 -6.15 -14.19
N LYS A 31 -12.27 -5.01 -13.91
CA LYS A 31 -13.71 -4.97 -13.59
C LYS A 31 -14.60 -5.38 -14.78
N GLN A 32 -14.15 -5.16 -16.01
CA GLN A 32 -14.87 -5.61 -17.21
C GLN A 32 -14.74 -7.12 -17.48
N ARG A 33 -13.66 -7.75 -16.99
CA ARG A 33 -13.30 -9.13 -17.36
C ARG A 33 -13.46 -10.14 -16.22
N SER A 34 -13.69 -9.67 -15.00
CA SER A 34 -13.76 -10.51 -13.80
C SER A 34 -14.60 -9.86 -12.72
N ASN A 35 -15.26 -10.69 -11.93
CA ASN A 35 -15.96 -10.29 -10.70
C ASN A 35 -15.10 -10.49 -9.45
N CYS A 36 -13.77 -10.55 -9.60
CA CYS A 36 -12.87 -10.62 -8.45
C CYS A 36 -12.91 -9.29 -7.69
N VAL A 37 -12.79 -9.38 -6.37
CA VAL A 37 -12.70 -8.21 -5.50
C VAL A 37 -11.39 -7.48 -5.76
N VAL A 38 -11.49 -6.17 -5.96
CA VAL A 38 -10.33 -5.31 -6.16
C VAL A 38 -9.82 -4.83 -4.80
N ASN A 39 -8.55 -5.13 -4.52
CA ASN A 39 -7.86 -4.64 -3.33
C ASN A 39 -6.73 -3.68 -3.75
N ILE A 40 -6.89 -2.39 -3.46
CA ILE A 40 -5.88 -1.37 -3.79
C ILE A 40 -4.98 -1.12 -2.58
N THR A 41 -3.67 -1.19 -2.78
CA THR A 41 -2.70 -0.84 -1.74
C THR A 41 -2.84 0.60 -1.24
N THR A 42 -2.82 0.81 0.08
CA THR A 42 -2.46 2.11 0.67
C THR A 42 -1.05 2.09 1.28
N GLY A 43 -0.27 1.04 0.99
CA GLY A 43 1.14 0.96 1.35
C GLY A 43 2.03 1.60 0.28
N GLY A 44 1.74 1.36 -1.01
CA GLY A 44 2.53 1.86 -2.13
C GLY A 44 4.02 1.52 -1.97
N ALA A 45 4.90 2.46 -2.30
CA ALA A 45 6.30 2.39 -1.90
C ALA A 45 6.53 3.11 -0.57
N ALA A 46 7.41 2.57 0.28
CA ALA A 46 7.79 3.19 1.55
C ALA A 46 8.46 4.57 1.39
N THR A 47 8.83 4.97 0.17
CA THR A 47 9.36 6.30 -0.17
C THR A 47 8.28 7.36 -0.36
N MET A 48 7.02 6.96 -0.47
CA MET A 48 5.89 7.87 -0.73
C MET A 48 5.30 8.40 0.59
N SER A 49 4.77 9.61 0.53
CA SER A 49 3.98 10.17 1.63
C SER A 49 2.66 9.41 1.82
N VAL A 50 2.08 9.52 3.00
CA VAL A 50 0.79 8.89 3.33
C VAL A 50 -0.34 9.44 2.44
N GLU A 51 -0.30 10.73 2.12
CA GLU A 51 -1.31 11.37 1.25
C GLU A 51 -1.23 10.84 -0.18
N GLU A 52 -0.01 10.64 -0.73
CA GLU A 52 0.17 9.99 -2.02
C GLU A 52 -0.34 8.55 -1.99
N ARG A 53 -0.01 7.82 -0.92
CA ARG A 53 -0.37 6.41 -0.74
C ARG A 53 -1.87 6.15 -0.71
N VAL A 54 -2.63 6.96 0.01
CA VAL A 54 -4.09 6.77 0.16
C VAL A 54 -4.88 7.22 -1.07
N ARG A 55 -4.28 8.08 -1.92
CA ARG A 55 -4.98 8.75 -3.02
C ARG A 55 -5.71 7.82 -3.98
N PRO A 56 -5.15 6.69 -4.46
CA PRO A 56 -5.87 5.76 -5.33
C PRO A 56 -7.12 5.16 -4.64
N ALA A 57 -7.00 4.72 -3.39
CA ALA A 57 -8.12 4.16 -2.64
C ALA A 57 -9.23 5.20 -2.39
N LYS A 58 -8.85 6.44 -2.07
CA LYS A 58 -9.78 7.57 -1.92
C LYS A 58 -10.59 7.82 -3.20
N VAL A 59 -9.93 7.82 -4.35
CA VAL A 59 -10.53 8.19 -5.65
C VAL A 59 -11.35 7.06 -6.25
N PHE A 60 -10.82 5.84 -6.24
CA PHE A 60 -11.47 4.70 -6.90
C PHE A 60 -12.49 3.97 -6.02
N ALA A 61 -12.49 4.23 -4.71
CA ALA A 61 -13.42 3.62 -3.75
C ALA A 61 -13.52 2.08 -3.94
N PRO A 62 -12.39 1.36 -3.81
CA PRO A 62 -12.38 -0.08 -4.01
C PRO A 62 -13.17 -0.80 -2.92
N GLU A 63 -13.55 -2.05 -3.17
CA GLU A 63 -14.20 -2.88 -2.16
C GLU A 63 -13.28 -3.11 -0.96
N ILE A 64 -11.98 -3.30 -1.23
CA ILE A 64 -10.94 -3.48 -0.22
C ILE A 64 -9.76 -2.54 -0.52
N ALA A 65 -9.14 -2.02 0.52
CA ALA A 65 -7.80 -1.44 0.43
C ALA A 65 -6.90 -2.01 1.52
N SER A 66 -5.61 -2.15 1.24
CA SER A 66 -4.68 -2.66 2.25
C SER A 66 -4.27 -1.57 3.23
N LEU A 67 -4.07 -1.91 4.50
CA LEU A 67 -3.77 -0.96 5.57
C LEU A 67 -2.64 -1.52 6.45
N ASN A 68 -1.50 -0.84 6.40
CA ASN A 68 -0.34 -1.17 7.22
C ASN A 68 -0.54 -0.68 8.66
N MET A 69 -0.42 -1.60 9.62
CA MET A 69 -0.78 -1.33 11.02
C MET A 69 0.34 -0.81 11.92
N GLY A 70 1.48 -0.41 11.35
CA GLY A 70 2.53 0.17 12.16
C GLY A 70 3.74 0.64 11.36
N SER A 71 4.53 1.48 12.02
CA SER A 71 5.80 1.94 11.48
C SER A 71 6.87 0.90 11.73
N MET A 72 7.66 0.57 10.72
CA MET A 72 8.66 -0.49 10.81
C MET A 72 9.85 -0.24 9.89
N ASN A 73 10.98 -0.88 10.20
CA ASN A 73 12.02 -1.07 9.20
C ASN A 73 11.50 -2.02 8.11
N PHE A 74 11.77 -1.69 6.85
CA PHE A 74 11.41 -2.55 5.72
C PHE A 74 12.62 -2.72 4.79
N ALA A 75 13.54 -3.59 5.22
CA ALA A 75 14.87 -3.73 4.64
C ALA A 75 14.84 -4.59 3.36
N LEU A 76 15.15 -3.97 2.23
CA LEU A 76 15.26 -4.59 0.91
C LEU A 76 16.71 -4.67 0.42
N PHE A 77 17.63 -3.90 1.03
CA PHE A 77 19.03 -3.81 0.64
C PHE A 77 19.78 -5.16 0.59
N PRO A 78 19.44 -6.20 1.39
CA PRO A 78 20.11 -7.51 1.24
C PRO A 78 19.93 -8.12 -0.16
N MET A 79 18.90 -7.72 -0.91
CA MET A 79 18.73 -8.16 -2.30
C MET A 79 19.89 -7.74 -3.21
N LEU A 80 20.66 -6.70 -2.86
CA LEU A 80 21.86 -6.29 -3.59
C LEU A 80 23.01 -7.32 -3.47
N GLU A 81 22.94 -8.25 -2.51
CA GLU A 81 23.85 -9.39 -2.46
C GLU A 81 23.58 -10.39 -3.59
N ARG A 82 22.31 -10.53 -4.00
CA ARG A 82 21.85 -11.43 -5.05
C ARG A 82 21.86 -10.78 -6.44
N PHE A 83 21.35 -9.56 -6.57
CA PHE A 83 21.22 -8.86 -7.85
C PHE A 83 22.33 -7.82 -8.01
N LYS A 84 23.14 -7.96 -9.06
CA LYS A 84 24.34 -7.13 -9.30
C LYS A 84 24.18 -6.16 -10.46
N THR A 85 23.45 -6.58 -11.47
CA THR A 85 23.12 -5.81 -12.68
C THR A 85 21.67 -5.36 -12.60
N PHE A 86 21.41 -4.11 -12.98
CA PHE A 86 20.09 -3.49 -12.98
C PHE A 86 19.87 -2.86 -14.35
N GLU A 87 18.63 -2.89 -14.83
CA GLU A 87 18.27 -2.37 -16.14
C GLU A 87 18.06 -0.84 -16.07
N HIS A 88 17.55 -0.37 -14.94
CA HIS A 88 17.22 1.03 -14.69
C HIS A 88 17.99 1.60 -13.50
N GLU A 89 18.36 2.87 -13.60
CA GLU A 89 19.18 3.56 -12.59
C GLU A 89 18.50 3.66 -11.22
N TRP A 90 17.17 3.62 -11.16
CA TRP A 90 16.42 3.77 -9.90
C TRP A 90 16.48 2.52 -9.01
N GLU A 91 16.69 1.33 -9.58
CA GLU A 91 16.50 0.07 -8.88
C GLU A 91 17.50 -0.12 -7.74
N ARG A 92 18.80 0.05 -8.02
CA ARG A 92 19.86 -0.10 -7.02
C ARG A 92 19.72 0.92 -5.88
N PRO A 93 19.58 2.23 -6.12
CA PRO A 93 19.34 3.21 -5.07
C PRO A 93 18.06 2.94 -4.27
N TYR A 94 16.98 2.47 -4.90
CA TYR A 94 15.73 2.14 -4.20
C TYR A 94 15.92 1.01 -3.19
N LEU A 95 16.70 -0.01 -3.56
CA LEU A 95 17.07 -1.11 -2.69
C LEU A 95 18.03 -0.65 -1.59
N GLU A 96 19.13 0.04 -1.92
CA GLU A 96 20.13 0.46 -0.92
C GLU A 96 19.52 1.40 0.12
N SER A 97 18.74 2.39 -0.33
CA SER A 97 18.08 3.36 0.56
C SER A 97 17.07 2.75 1.54
N SER A 98 16.67 1.48 1.35
CA SER A 98 15.84 0.78 2.34
C SER A 98 16.57 0.50 3.66
N ARG A 99 17.90 0.63 3.69
CA ARG A 99 18.73 0.45 4.90
C ARG A 99 18.36 1.42 6.01
N ASP A 100 18.08 2.67 5.64
CA ASP A 100 17.83 3.77 6.57
C ASP A 100 16.37 4.29 6.49
N ARG A 101 15.52 3.61 5.71
CA ARG A 101 14.14 4.01 5.50
C ARG A 101 13.20 3.29 6.48
N ILE A 102 12.40 4.08 7.17
CA ILE A 102 11.25 3.60 7.93
C ILE A 102 10.04 3.57 7.00
N PHE A 103 9.35 2.44 6.93
CA PHE A 103 8.02 2.40 6.37
C PHE A 103 7.04 2.96 7.40
N ARG A 104 6.73 4.25 7.27
CA ARG A 104 5.99 5.00 8.28
C ARG A 104 4.48 4.74 8.18
N ASN A 105 3.91 4.32 9.30
CA ASN A 105 2.47 4.29 9.59
C ASN A 105 2.28 4.60 11.08
N THR A 106 2.28 5.87 11.44
CA THR A 106 1.97 6.28 12.83
C THR A 106 0.47 6.10 13.10
N PHE A 107 0.05 6.16 14.37
CA PHE A 107 -1.38 6.15 14.70
C PHE A 107 -2.17 7.26 13.99
N GLY A 108 -1.57 8.46 13.84
CA GLY A 108 -2.20 9.55 13.09
C GLY A 108 -2.35 9.24 11.59
N ASP A 109 -1.34 8.60 11.00
CA ASP A 109 -1.37 8.19 9.59
C ASP A 109 -2.46 7.11 9.35
N ILE A 110 -2.53 6.11 10.24
CA ILE A 110 -3.53 5.04 10.18
C ILE A 110 -4.95 5.62 10.33
N GLU A 111 -5.16 6.52 11.30
CA GLU A 111 -6.44 7.18 11.49
C GLU A 111 -6.85 8.02 10.27
N HIS A 112 -5.90 8.74 9.66
CA HIS A 112 -6.15 9.49 8.41
C HIS A 112 -6.63 8.58 7.29
N ILE A 113 -5.98 7.43 7.08
CA ILE A 113 -6.37 6.47 6.04
C ILE A 113 -7.77 5.89 6.34
N LEU A 114 -8.00 5.44 7.58
CA LEU A 114 -9.29 4.89 8.01
C LEU A 114 -10.42 5.88 7.74
N ARG A 115 -10.24 7.15 8.11
CA ARG A 115 -11.25 8.20 7.89
C ARG A 115 -11.41 8.56 6.42
N THR A 116 -10.32 8.67 5.68
CA THR A 116 -10.34 9.06 4.25
C THR A 116 -11.11 8.05 3.40
N CYS A 117 -11.02 6.76 3.71
CA CYS A 117 -11.76 5.73 2.97
C CYS A 117 -13.05 5.28 3.67
N ALA A 118 -13.38 5.80 4.86
CA ALA A 118 -14.64 5.47 5.55
C ALA A 118 -15.86 5.93 4.75
N ASP A 119 -15.78 7.13 4.16
CA ASP A 119 -16.91 7.77 3.47
C ASP A 119 -17.28 7.09 2.14
N ASN A 120 -16.37 6.32 1.56
CA ASN A 120 -16.59 5.65 0.28
C ASN A 120 -16.87 4.14 0.41
N GLY A 121 -17.03 3.63 1.63
CA GLY A 121 -17.43 2.24 1.90
C GLY A 121 -16.31 1.20 1.75
N THR A 122 -15.06 1.63 1.58
CA THR A 122 -13.90 0.73 1.47
C THR A 122 -13.71 -0.07 2.76
N ARG A 123 -13.59 -1.40 2.67
CA ARG A 123 -13.12 -2.26 3.77
C ARG A 123 -11.60 -2.39 3.73
N PHE A 124 -11.00 -2.83 4.83
CA PHE A 124 -9.54 -2.92 4.93
C PHE A 124 -9.03 -4.35 5.02
N GLU A 125 -8.02 -4.66 4.22
CA GLU A 125 -7.08 -5.75 4.48
C GLU A 125 -6.06 -5.24 5.50
N ILE A 126 -6.10 -5.80 6.72
CA ILE A 126 -5.25 -5.35 7.81
C ILE A 126 -3.91 -6.07 7.78
N GLU A 127 -2.84 -5.34 7.45
CA GLU A 127 -1.49 -5.88 7.32
C GLU A 127 -0.71 -5.73 8.65
N CYS A 128 -0.58 -6.85 9.37
CA CYS A 128 0.16 -6.94 10.63
C CYS A 128 1.45 -7.73 10.45
N TYR A 129 2.60 -7.05 10.61
CA TYR A 129 3.93 -7.62 10.41
C TYR A 129 4.61 -8.03 11.72
N ASP A 130 4.03 -7.62 12.85
CA ASP A 130 4.51 -7.93 14.19
C ASP A 130 3.33 -7.97 15.18
N ILE A 131 3.55 -8.51 16.37
CA ILE A 131 2.57 -8.61 17.45
C ILE A 131 2.03 -7.24 17.82
N SER A 132 2.89 -6.21 17.87
CA SER A 132 2.49 -4.85 18.20
C SER A 132 1.43 -4.30 17.24
N HIS A 133 1.44 -4.70 15.96
CA HIS A 133 0.46 -4.27 14.96
C HIS A 133 -0.94 -4.85 15.25
N LEU A 134 -1.04 -6.02 15.88
CA LEU A 134 -2.32 -6.57 16.37
C LEU A 134 -2.89 -5.71 17.50
N TYR A 135 -2.05 -5.21 18.40
CA TYR A 135 -2.47 -4.28 19.45
C TYR A 135 -2.83 -2.90 18.89
N THR A 136 -2.14 -2.43 17.85
CA THR A 136 -2.56 -1.24 17.11
C THR A 136 -3.93 -1.43 16.48
N LEU A 137 -4.22 -2.60 15.89
CA LEU A 137 -5.55 -2.92 15.37
C LEU A 137 -6.60 -2.91 16.50
N ALA A 138 -6.32 -3.58 17.62
CA ALA A 138 -7.22 -3.63 18.77
C ALA A 138 -7.61 -2.21 19.23
N HIS A 139 -6.64 -1.30 19.33
CA HIS A 139 -6.89 0.12 19.65
C HIS A 139 -7.88 0.79 18.68
N PHE A 140 -7.77 0.55 17.37
CA PHE A 140 -8.68 1.15 16.38
C PHE A 140 -10.06 0.48 16.35
N VAL A 141 -10.14 -0.82 16.67
CA VAL A 141 -11.40 -1.55 16.85
C VAL A 141 -12.15 -1.05 18.09
N GLU A 142 -11.48 -0.90 19.23
CA GLU A 142 -12.05 -0.37 20.47
C GLU A 142 -12.59 1.06 20.30
N ARG A 143 -11.95 1.85 19.44
CA ARG A 143 -12.40 3.21 19.07
C ARG A 143 -13.50 3.23 18.01
N GLY A 144 -13.92 2.07 17.50
CA GLY A 144 -14.97 1.95 16.47
C GLY A 144 -14.58 2.47 15.08
N LEU A 145 -13.28 2.70 14.84
CA LEU A 145 -12.76 3.15 13.54
C LEU A 145 -12.55 1.98 12.57
N VAL A 146 -12.40 0.77 13.10
CA VAL A 146 -12.43 -0.48 12.33
C VAL A 146 -13.63 -1.30 12.82
N LYS A 147 -14.48 -1.75 11.88
CA LYS A 147 -15.68 -2.54 12.17
C LYS A 147 -15.49 -3.98 11.68
N ALA A 148 -16.01 -4.94 12.44
CA ALA A 148 -16.10 -6.35 12.03
C ALA A 148 -17.09 -6.51 10.87
#